data_AF-A0A9D1QU77-F1
#
_entry.id   AF-A0A9D1QU77-F1
#
_cell.length_a   1.000
_cell.length_b   1.000
_cell.length_c   1.000
_cell.angle_alpha   90.00
_cell.angle_beta   90.00
_cell.angle_gamma   90.00
#
_symmetry.space_group_name_H-M   'P 1'
#
loop_
_entity.id
_entity.type
_entity.pdbx_description
1 polymer ?
#
loop_
_entity_poly.entity_id
_entity_poly.type
_entity_poly.pdbx_seq_one_letter_code
_entity_poly.pdbx_strand_id
1 'polypeptide(L)' 'MSKRKERSAAAPHRSDLMARRNRTGYVFITPFLIGFALFILVPLIQSLIFSFHEIRIVENGYTLLPQGIYNYRYILTIDT' A
#
# COMPACT_ATOMS: atom_id res chain seq x y z
N MET A 1 54.63 11.37 36.70
CA MET A 1 53.41 10.66 37.14
C MET A 1 52.28 10.93 36.17
N SER A 2 52.02 9.96 35.29
CA SER A 2 50.96 10.00 34.27
C SER A 2 49.69 9.39 34.85
N LYS A 3 48.65 10.19 35.09
CA LYS A 3 47.28 9.68 35.31
C LYS A 3 46.24 10.80 35.28
N ARG A 4 45.77 11.16 34.08
CA ARG A 4 44.40 11.65 33.88
C ARG A 4 43.91 11.49 32.44
N LYS A 5 44.24 10.37 31.82
CA LYS A 5 43.40 9.83 30.74
C LYS A 5 42.13 9.31 31.42
N GLU A 6 40.99 9.44 30.73
CA GLU A 6 39.76 8.68 31.00
C GLU A 6 38.82 9.19 32.11
N ARG A 7 38.22 10.35 31.85
CA ARG A 7 36.78 10.46 32.10
C ARG A 7 36.08 10.84 30.80
N SER A 8 36.06 9.88 29.87
CA SER A 8 35.07 9.87 28.79
C SER A 8 33.72 9.69 29.45
N ALA A 9 32.94 10.77 29.55
CA ALA A 9 31.55 10.70 29.92
C ALA A 9 30.82 10.00 28.76
N ALA A 10 30.59 8.70 28.90
CA ALA A 10 29.81 7.93 27.94
C ALA A 10 28.42 8.55 27.82
N ALA A 11 28.10 9.06 26.63
CA ALA A 11 26.77 9.53 26.30
C ALA A 11 25.77 8.37 26.47
N PRO A 12 24.58 8.59 27.04
CA PRO A 12 23.60 7.53 27.20
C PRO A 12 23.15 7.07 25.81
N HIS A 13 23.36 5.79 25.50
CA HIS A 13 22.85 5.15 24.28
C HIS A 13 21.32 4.97 24.40
N ARG A 14 20.58 6.08 24.32
CA ARG A 14 19.12 6.08 24.25
C ARG A 14 18.69 6.03 22.79
N SER A 15 18.64 4.83 22.22
CA SER A 15 17.82 4.58 21.02
C SER A 15 17.50 3.12 20.73
N ASP A 16 18.17 2.14 21.34
CA ASP A 16 17.93 0.73 20.98
C ASP A 16 16.71 0.10 21.71
N LEU A 17 16.40 0.54 22.94
CA LEU A 17 15.28 -0.03 23.72
C LEU A 17 13.89 0.33 23.15
N MET A 18 13.71 1.55 22.61
CA MET A 18 12.44 1.95 22.00
C MET A 18 12.21 1.26 20.65
N ALA A 19 13.27 1.07 19.84
CA ALA A 19 13.18 0.38 18.57
C ALA A 19 12.82 -1.11 18.73
N ARG A 20 13.37 -1.77 19.77
CA ARG A 20 13.04 -3.17 20.12
C ARG A 20 11.59 -3.34 20.57
N ARG A 21 11.06 -2.37 21.34
CA ARG A 21 9.66 -2.41 21.80
C ARG A 21 8.65 -2.17 20.66
N ASN A 22 9.06 -1.48 19.60
CA ASN A 22 8.17 -1.13 18.48
C ASN A 22 7.88 -2.32 17.54
N ARG A 23 8.77 -3.33 17.46
CA ARG A 23 8.62 -4.48 16.57
C ARG A 23 7.36 -5.32 16.87
N THR A 24 7.06 -5.53 18.15
CA THR A 24 5.87 -6.27 18.58
C THR A 24 4.59 -5.51 18.22
N GLY A 25 4.60 -4.18 18.31
CA GLY A 25 3.48 -3.32 17.90
C GLY A 25 3.17 -3.46 16.41
N TYR A 26 4.20 -3.51 15.56
CA TYR A 26 4.02 -3.75 14.13
C TYR A 26 3.41 -5.12 13.86
N VAL A 27 3.94 -6.21 14.44
CA VAL A 27 3.38 -7.56 14.24
C VAL A 27 1.91 -7.65 14.67
N PHE A 28 1.54 -6.94 15.75
CA PHE A 28 0.17 -6.90 16.24
C PHE A 28 -0.80 -6.19 15.30
N ILE A 29 -0.39 -5.07 14.69
CA ILE A 29 -1.24 -4.32 13.76
C ILE A 29 -1.20 -4.86 12.32
N THR A 30 -0.17 -5.61 11.94
CA THR A 30 0.00 -6.21 10.61
C THR A 30 -1.24 -6.96 10.09
N PRO A 31 -1.90 -7.88 10.84
CA PRO A 31 -3.08 -8.57 10.33
C PRO A 31 -4.23 -7.61 9.99
N PHE A 32 -4.42 -6.54 10.78
CA PHE A 32 -5.40 -5.49 10.48
C PHE A 32 -5.01 -4.70 9.24
N LEU A 33 -3.74 -4.28 9.13
CA LEU A 33 -3.25 -3.56 7.96
C LEU A 33 -3.36 -4.37 6.67
N ILE A 34 -3.10 -5.68 6.73
CA ILE A 34 -3.27 -6.57 5.59
C ILE A 34 -4.75 -6.62 5.17
N GLY A 35 -5.66 -6.83 6.12
CA GLY A 35 -7.10 -6.84 5.83
C GLY A 35 -7.58 -5.51 5.22
N PHE A 36 -7.14 -4.38 5.80
CA PHE A 36 -7.45 -3.04 5.29
C PHE A 36 -6.89 -2.82 3.88
N ALA A 37 -5.63 -3.17 3.65
CA ALA A 37 -4.99 -3.05 2.36
C ALA A 37 -5.69 -3.92 1.30
N LEU A 38 -6.02 -5.16 1.61
CA LEU A 38 -6.76 -6.04 0.70
C LEU A 38 -8.15 -5.48 0.37
N PHE A 39 -8.86 -4.95 1.36
CA PHE A 39 -10.18 -4.35 1.14
C PHE A 39 -10.12 -3.11 0.22
N ILE A 40 -9.03 -2.35 0.25
CA ILE A 40 -8.79 -1.23 -0.68
C ILE A 40 -8.35 -1.74 -2.05
N LEU A 41 -7.40 -2.69 -2.09
CA LEU A 41 -6.77 -3.15 -3.32
C LEU A 41 -7.72 -3.95 -4.20
N VAL A 42 -8.60 -4.78 -3.62
CA VAL A 42 -9.57 -5.59 -4.38
C VAL A 42 -10.48 -4.72 -5.28
N PRO A 43 -11.25 -3.74 -4.76
CA PRO A 43 -12.08 -2.89 -5.59
C PRO A 43 -11.27 -1.96 -6.50
N LEU A 44 -10.04 -1.60 -6.12
CA LEU A 44 -9.15 -0.79 -6.95
C LEU A 44 -8.69 -1.56 -8.19
N ILE A 45 -8.25 -2.81 -8.01
CA ILE A 45 -7.90 -3.71 -9.12
C ILE A 45 -9.13 -3.98 -9.98
N GLN A 46 -10.30 -4.18 -9.37
CA GLN A 46 -11.55 -4.36 -10.11
C GLN A 46 -11.88 -3.15 -10.98
N SER A 47 -11.74 -1.93 -10.44
CA SER A 47 -11.94 -0.69 -11.18
C SER A 47 -10.96 -0.54 -12.35
N LEU A 48 -9.69 -0.91 -12.15
CA LEU A 48 -8.69 -0.93 -13.22
C LEU A 48 -9.04 -1.96 -14.30
N ILE A 49 -9.49 -3.16 -13.94
CA ILE A 49 -9.93 -4.14 -14.93
C ILE A 49 -11.12 -3.57 -15.72
N PHE A 50 -12.10 -3.00 -15.03
CA PHE A 50 -13.28 -2.43 -15.65
C PHE A 50 -12.98 -1.28 -16.61
N SER A 51 -11.92 -0.49 -16.40
CA SER A 51 -11.59 0.60 -17.32
C SER A 51 -11.10 0.10 -18.69
N PHE A 52 -10.47 -1.08 -18.75
CA PHE A 52 -10.04 -1.72 -20.00
C PHE A 52 -11.11 -2.58 -20.68
N HIS A 53 -12.29 -2.73 -20.06
CA HIS A 53 -13.37 -3.57 -20.56
C HIS A 53 -14.66 -2.77 -20.76
N GLU A 54 -15.50 -3.20 -21.69
CA GLU A 54 -16.88 -2.74 -21.77
C GLU A 54 -17.75 -3.64 -20.88
N ILE A 55 -18.50 -3.03 -19.97
CA ILE A 55 -19.39 -3.74 -19.04
C ILE A 55 -20.77 -3.85 -19.69
N ARG A 56 -21.22 -5.07 -19.98
CA ARG A 56 -22.60 -5.32 -20.43
C ARG A 56 -23.39 -6.00 -19.34
N ILE A 57 -24.51 -5.38 -18.95
CA ILE A 57 -25.43 -5.93 -17.96
C ILE A 57 -26.24 -7.05 -18.61
N VAL A 58 -26.24 -8.22 -17.99
CA VAL A 58 -26.99 -9.42 -18.40
C VAL A 58 -27.85 -9.89 -17.24
N GLU A 59 -28.84 -10.76 -17.49
CA GLU A 59 -29.85 -11.18 -16.50
C GLU A 59 -29.25 -11.65 -15.15
N ASN A 60 -28.05 -12.26 -15.17
CA ASN A 60 -27.37 -12.79 -13.97
C ASN A 60 -26.09 -12.03 -13.58
N GLY A 61 -25.89 -10.78 -14.05
CA GLY A 61 -24.74 -9.97 -13.65
C GLY A 61 -24.18 -9.11 -14.78
N TYR A 62 -22.88 -9.23 -15.02
CA TYR A 62 -22.19 -8.50 -16.08
C TYR A 62 -21.20 -9.37 -16.83
N THR A 63 -21.02 -9.09 -18.12
CA THR A 63 -19.91 -9.62 -18.91
C THR A 63 -18.91 -8.51 -19.19
N LEU A 64 -17.62 -8.86 -19.16
CA LEU A 64 -16.52 -7.96 -19.48
C LEU A 64 -16.05 -8.26 -20.90
N LEU A 65 -16.30 -7.35 -21.83
CA LEU A 65 -15.72 -7.45 -23.17
C LEU A 65 -14.38 -6.73 -23.20
N PRO A 66 -13.26 -7.41 -23.52
CA PRO A 66 -11.96 -6.77 -23.62
C PRO A 66 -11.97 -5.73 -24.75
N GLN A 67 -11.82 -4.45 -24.39
CA GLN A 67 -11.75 -3.33 -25.34
C GLN A 67 -10.35 -2.70 -25.35
N GLY A 68 -9.46 -3.13 -24.46
CA GLY A 68 -8.10 -2.61 -24.34
C GLY A 68 -8.11 -1.11 -24.06
N ILE A 69 -7.43 -0.33 -24.89
CA ILE A 69 -7.36 1.14 -24.76
C ILE A 69 -8.47 1.87 -25.52
N TYR A 70 -9.40 1.15 -26.17
CA TYR A 70 -10.45 1.76 -26.98
C TYR A 70 -11.28 2.75 -26.15
N ASN A 71 -11.69 2.38 -24.94
CA ASN A 71 -12.45 3.25 -24.03
C ASN A 71 -11.72 4.56 -23.72
N TYR A 72 -10.40 4.49 -23.51
CA TYR A 72 -9.59 5.69 -23.26
C TYR A 72 -9.48 6.57 -24.51
N ARG A 73 -9.25 5.98 -25.69
CA ARG A 73 -9.22 6.74 -26.95
C ARG A 73 -10.58 7.39 -27.22
N TYR A 74 -11.67 6.65 -27.04
CA TYR A 74 -13.04 7.12 -27.20
C TYR A 74 -13.29 8.37 -26.36
N ILE A 75 -13.07 8.29 -25.04
CA ILE A 75 -13.32 9.41 -24.11
C ILE A 75 -12.42 10.61 -24.42
N LEU A 76 -11.18 10.38 -24.82
CA LEU A 76 -10.22 11.47 -25.08
C LEU A 76 -10.35 12.12 -26.46
N THR A 77 -11.13 11.56 -27.38
CA THR A 77 -11.20 12.05 -28.78
C THR A 77 -12.59 12.40 -29.28
N ILE A 78 -13.65 11.94 -28.60
CA ILE A 78 -15.02 12.12 -29.10
C ILE A 78 -15.69 13.37 -28.53
N ASP A 79 -15.19 13.91 -27.42
CA ASP A 79 -15.68 15.16 -26.79
C ASP A 79 -14.77 16.37 -27.08
N THR A 80 -14.17 16.46 -28.28
CA THR A 80 -13.49 17.69 -28.77
C THR A 80 -14.09 18.11 -30.11
#